data_AF-A0A4P9Z286-F1
#
_entry.id   AF-A0A4P9Z286-F1
#
_cell.length_a   1.000
_cell.length_b   1.000
_cell.length_c   1.000
_cell.angle_alpha   90.00
_cell.angle_beta   90.00
_cell.angle_gamma   90.00
#
_symmetry.space_group_name_H-M   'P 1'
#
loop_
_entity.id
_entity.type
_entity.pdbx_description
1 polymer ?
#
loop_
_entity_poly.entity_id
_entity_poly.type
_entity_poly.pdbx_seq_one_letter_code
_entity_poly.pdbx_strand_id
1 'polypeptide(L)'
;MTATRPRLTANLHAWRLWLVAMLLCLWAGHVHASLHVSANDTTLTLNTATFFRSQNVAYQRKGLLIKLPLKLNACAFQPLNSSAPLIKQAVVEAAKSPDTGILIPWRMARDAGCASIAELANASLAISAAVEKEGFPPVSYLAIMSNSSHLINDWGPGTASSAGVPALDPTTKRGLAIALVDQWDTKRLYDAIGDRDHFQFDAQGDAGIWNDTFRMRGYGIFQWICFGLIVTSAVGALARALWFMVRGAYFYGDSRTILLLVSVVAAIAFAVSAVSIGVVLPTRAELLLRAVAFCLSCCAFSLLCWYWSYRVTEHISSKVLVAFRAFLGLLPIVSLATLILHGISDDRLDSRGVVGDLSLSTSAILAYYVTMAEIPITTAGSACFGVWFLICSFKKHLAKLSKQHAVELALLCVSQAILFGMSTAVNATNGVNSVGLRYGTVQGALYESIITMLIITVHIVVACWAPPVPLKCHELADDDFTAQLVIAGPKRSSMVSIWKPSLEKRRSAAFDPYARHGASPKLNHV
;
A
#
# COMPACT_ATOMS: atom_id res chain seq x y z
N MET A 1 -19.01 -43.74 10.00
CA MET A 1 -17.77 -43.07 9.53
C MET A 1 -17.58 -41.79 10.34
N THR A 2 -16.72 -41.83 11.34
CA THR A 2 -16.35 -40.69 12.19
C THR A 2 -15.38 -39.80 11.42
N ALA A 3 -15.91 -38.77 10.74
CA ALA A 3 -15.08 -37.75 10.12
C ALA A 3 -14.27 -37.03 11.21
N THR A 4 -12.99 -37.37 11.32
CA THR A 4 -12.03 -36.71 12.20
C THR A 4 -12.00 -35.23 11.83
N ARG A 5 -12.51 -34.37 12.73
CA ARG A 5 -12.42 -32.92 12.60
C ARG A 5 -10.95 -32.55 12.35
N PRO A 6 -10.59 -31.96 11.19
CA PRO A 6 -9.23 -31.52 10.97
C PRO A 6 -8.87 -30.51 12.08
N ARG A 7 -7.80 -30.80 12.82
CA ARG A 7 -7.34 -29.98 13.94
C ARG A 7 -6.87 -28.63 13.41
N LEU A 8 -7.64 -27.58 13.67
CA LEU A 8 -7.31 -26.17 13.38
C LEU A 8 -5.91 -25.75 13.89
N THR A 9 -5.35 -26.47 14.87
CA THR A 9 -4.04 -26.17 15.46
C THR A 9 -2.87 -26.41 14.51
N ALA A 10 -3.00 -27.29 13.50
CA ALA A 10 -1.93 -27.55 12.54
C ALA A 10 -1.66 -26.33 11.63
N ASN A 11 -2.71 -25.57 11.29
CA ASN A 11 -2.57 -24.37 10.46
C ASN A 11 -1.88 -23.24 11.23
N LEU A 12 -2.12 -23.09 12.54
CA LEU A 12 -1.50 -22.02 13.34
C LEU A 12 0.03 -22.15 13.50
N HIS A 13 0.57 -23.37 13.55
CA HIS A 13 2.01 -23.60 13.68
C HIS A 13 2.78 -23.31 12.38
N ALA A 14 2.19 -23.63 11.23
CA ALA A 14 2.79 -23.32 9.94
C ALA A 14 3.03 -21.80 9.81
N TRP A 15 2.04 -20.98 10.17
CA TRP A 15 2.11 -19.52 10.02
C TRP A 15 3.23 -18.86 10.85
N ARG A 16 3.54 -19.38 12.04
CA ARG A 16 4.60 -18.84 12.89
C ARG A 16 6.00 -19.11 12.33
N LEU A 17 6.21 -20.28 11.74
CA LEU A 17 7.50 -20.66 11.14
C LEU A 17 7.76 -19.83 9.87
N TRP A 18 6.71 -19.55 9.10
CA TRP A 18 6.79 -18.70 7.90
C TRP A 18 7.14 -17.25 8.22
N LEU A 19 6.59 -16.68 9.30
CA LEU A 19 6.84 -15.29 9.68
C LEU A 19 8.30 -15.07 10.09
N VAL A 20 8.90 -16.04 10.80
CA VAL A 20 10.33 -16.01 11.17
C VAL A 20 11.23 -16.22 9.95
N ALA A 21 10.88 -17.13 9.04
CA ALA A 21 11.63 -17.34 7.79
C ALA A 21 11.60 -16.10 6.89
N MET A 22 10.47 -15.38 6.82
CA MET A 22 10.38 -14.10 6.10
C MET A 22 11.27 -13.01 6.70
N LEU A 23 11.34 -12.90 8.04
CA LEU A 23 12.17 -11.91 8.71
C LEU A 23 13.68 -12.17 8.52
N LEU A 24 14.11 -13.44 8.44
CA LEU A 24 15.50 -13.82 8.21
C LEU A 24 15.97 -13.56 6.77
N CYS A 25 15.06 -13.51 5.78
CA CYS A 25 15.39 -13.22 4.38
C CYS A 25 15.67 -11.73 4.10
N LEU A 26 15.54 -10.85 5.11
CA LEU A 26 15.65 -9.39 4.97
C LEU A 26 17.04 -8.82 5.34
N TRP A 27 18.03 -9.67 5.61
CA TRP A 27 19.39 -9.20 5.86
C TRP A 27 20.08 -8.78 4.55
N ALA A 28 20.23 -7.47 4.36
CA ALA A 28 20.78 -6.86 3.15
C ALA A 28 22.30 -6.67 3.23
N GLY A 29 23.01 -7.03 2.16
CA GLY A 29 24.40 -6.63 1.94
C GLY A 29 24.51 -5.16 1.52
N HIS A 30 25.67 -4.55 1.75
CA HIS A 30 25.98 -3.18 1.31
C HIS A 30 26.72 -3.21 -0.03
N VAL A 31 26.32 -2.35 -0.96
CA VAL A 31 27.02 -2.07 -2.23
C VAL A 31 27.00 -0.56 -2.47
N HIS A 32 28.02 -0.01 -3.13
CA HIS A 32 28.26 1.43 -3.31
C HIS A 32 28.42 1.76 -4.79
N ALA A 33 27.57 2.64 -5.33
CA ALA A 33 27.75 3.27 -6.64
C ALA A 33 28.30 4.68 -6.43
N SER A 34 29.32 5.10 -7.18
CA SER A 34 30.02 6.37 -6.93
C SER A 34 30.30 7.21 -8.18
N LEU A 35 30.17 8.53 -8.02
CA LEU A 35 30.64 9.55 -8.93
C LEU A 35 31.79 10.30 -8.25
N HIS A 36 32.97 10.26 -8.86
CA HIS A 36 34.11 11.05 -8.43
C HIS A 36 34.15 12.33 -9.26
N VAL A 37 34.08 13.47 -8.60
CA VAL A 37 34.20 14.79 -9.22
C VAL A 37 35.50 15.43 -8.74
N SER A 38 36.34 15.91 -9.65
CA SER A 38 37.59 16.57 -9.30
C SER A 38 37.69 17.99 -9.86
N ALA A 39 38.13 18.91 -9.00
CA ALA A 39 38.36 20.32 -9.34
C ALA A 39 39.49 20.89 -8.47
N ASN A 40 40.57 21.42 -9.09
CA ASN A 40 41.74 22.01 -8.41
C ASN A 40 42.19 21.23 -7.16
N ASP A 41 42.63 19.98 -7.34
CA ASP A 41 43.11 19.07 -6.29
C ASP A 41 42.07 18.64 -5.23
N THR A 42 40.83 19.13 -5.30
CA THR A 42 39.72 18.59 -4.51
C THR A 42 39.03 17.47 -5.28
N THR A 43 39.04 16.26 -4.73
CA THR A 43 38.31 15.10 -5.25
C THR A 43 37.16 14.79 -4.31
N LEU A 44 35.93 14.84 -4.81
CA LEU A 44 34.73 14.51 -4.05
C LEU A 44 34.12 13.23 -4.59
N THR A 45 33.90 12.26 -3.71
CA THR A 45 33.15 11.05 -4.03
C THR A 45 31.69 11.24 -3.59
N LEU A 46 30.79 11.20 -4.56
CA LEU A 46 29.34 11.29 -4.40
C LEU A 46 28.73 9.91 -4.57
N ASN A 47 27.73 9.56 -3.78
CA ASN A 47 26.91 8.40 -4.03
C ASN A 47 25.93 8.73 -5.15
N THR A 48 25.80 7.82 -6.11
CA THR A 48 24.83 7.95 -7.18
C THR A 48 23.85 6.78 -7.17
N ALA A 49 22.68 7.01 -7.73
CA ALA A 49 21.73 5.95 -8.04
C ALA A 49 21.48 5.92 -9.54
N THR A 50 21.23 4.73 -10.07
CA THR A 50 20.62 4.59 -11.40
C THR A 50 19.10 4.51 -11.24
N PHE A 51 18.36 4.58 -12.36
CA PHE A 51 16.91 4.48 -12.31
C PHE A 51 16.45 3.21 -11.64
N PHE A 52 15.38 3.33 -10.87
CA PHE A 52 14.68 2.18 -10.36
C PHE A 52 14.29 1.24 -11.51
N ARG A 53 14.77 0.00 -11.44
CA ARG A 53 14.69 -1.07 -12.43
C ARG A 53 15.37 -0.82 -13.78
N SER A 54 16.39 0.04 -13.88
CA SER A 54 17.23 0.13 -15.09
C SER A 54 17.86 -1.23 -15.44
N GLN A 55 17.72 -1.71 -16.67
CA GLN A 55 18.35 -2.96 -17.13
C GLN A 55 19.86 -2.79 -17.38
N ASN A 56 20.30 -1.56 -17.66
CA ASN A 56 21.71 -1.26 -17.94
C ASN A 56 22.35 -0.64 -16.70
N VAL A 57 23.16 -1.44 -16.03
CA VAL A 57 23.57 -1.23 -14.63
C VAL A 57 25.03 -0.81 -14.52
N ALA A 58 25.89 -1.27 -15.42
CA ALA A 58 27.33 -1.01 -15.36
C ALA A 58 27.76 -0.06 -16.48
N TYR A 59 28.36 1.05 -16.12
CA TYR A 59 29.08 1.91 -17.05
C TYR A 59 30.33 2.48 -16.37
N GLN A 60 31.34 2.81 -17.15
CA GLN A 60 32.49 3.58 -16.69
C GLN A 60 32.71 4.70 -17.69
N ARG A 61 32.61 5.94 -17.23
CA ARG A 61 32.72 7.15 -18.05
C ARG A 61 33.63 8.14 -17.35
N LYS A 62 34.47 8.83 -18.11
CA LYS A 62 35.35 9.84 -17.54
C LYS A 62 35.49 11.01 -18.50
N GLY A 63 35.59 12.22 -17.99
CA GLY A 63 35.83 13.37 -18.84
C GLY A 63 35.46 14.67 -18.20
N LEU A 64 34.81 15.56 -18.95
CA LEU A 64 34.45 16.89 -18.47
C LEU A 64 32.93 17.01 -18.26
N LEU A 65 32.50 17.27 -17.02
CA LEU A 65 31.14 17.65 -16.67
C LEU A 65 30.99 19.15 -16.91
N ILE A 66 29.95 19.56 -17.64
CA ILE A 66 29.62 20.96 -17.89
C ILE A 66 28.21 21.29 -17.42
N LYS A 67 28.01 22.50 -16.90
CA LYS A 67 26.69 23.05 -16.60
C LYS A 67 26.15 23.74 -17.86
N LEU A 68 24.99 23.32 -18.33
CA LEU A 68 24.32 23.95 -19.48
C LEU A 68 22.94 24.49 -19.07
N PRO A 69 22.62 25.75 -19.40
CA PRO A 69 21.31 26.30 -19.10
C PRO A 69 20.23 25.69 -20.00
N LEU A 70 19.06 25.45 -19.43
CA LEU A 70 17.86 25.06 -20.18
C LEU A 70 17.06 26.29 -20.62
N LYS A 71 16.27 26.10 -21.68
CA LYS A 71 15.23 27.04 -22.12
C LYS A 71 13.98 26.81 -21.27
N LEU A 72 13.42 27.89 -20.74
CA LEU A 72 12.16 27.86 -19.99
C LEU A 72 11.03 27.30 -20.88
N ASN A 73 10.23 26.39 -20.32
CA ASN A 73 9.05 25.77 -20.94
C ASN A 73 9.28 25.03 -22.28
N ALA A 74 10.49 24.58 -22.58
CA ALA A 74 10.79 23.91 -23.85
C ALA A 74 11.50 22.55 -23.71
N CYS A 75 11.87 22.14 -22.48
CA CYS A 75 12.72 20.99 -22.19
C CYS A 75 13.87 20.84 -23.21
N ALA A 76 14.62 21.93 -23.42
CA ALA A 76 15.69 21.98 -24.41
C ALA A 76 16.84 22.83 -23.90
N PHE A 77 18.08 22.40 -24.16
CA PHE A 77 19.26 23.19 -23.81
C PHE A 77 19.38 24.45 -24.66
N GLN A 78 19.90 25.52 -24.06
CA GLN A 78 20.31 26.69 -24.81
C GLN A 78 21.56 26.36 -25.65
N PRO A 79 21.70 26.93 -26.85
CA PRO A 79 22.90 26.73 -27.64
C PRO A 79 24.12 27.31 -26.92
N LEU A 80 25.25 26.62 -27.03
CA LEU A 80 26.53 27.07 -26.49
C LEU A 80 26.95 28.39 -27.17
N ASN A 81 27.38 29.36 -26.36
CA ASN A 81 28.00 30.57 -26.87
C ASN A 81 29.51 30.35 -27.01
N SER A 82 29.96 29.99 -28.21
CA SER A 82 31.37 29.77 -28.60
C SER A 82 32.30 30.94 -28.25
N SER A 83 31.73 32.14 -28.15
CA SER A 83 32.49 33.38 -27.91
C SER A 83 32.78 33.61 -26.43
N ALA A 84 32.10 32.90 -25.52
CA ALA A 84 32.33 33.04 -24.09
C ALA A 84 33.73 32.50 -23.71
N PRO A 85 34.56 33.28 -22.98
CA PRO A 85 35.92 32.87 -22.64
C PRO A 85 35.96 31.58 -21.80
N LEU A 86 34.97 31.37 -20.95
CA LEU A 86 34.82 30.16 -20.12
C LEU A 86 34.59 28.91 -20.96
N ILE A 87 33.84 29.01 -22.05
CA ILE A 87 33.62 27.89 -22.98
C ILE A 87 34.90 27.56 -23.74
N LYS A 88 35.67 28.56 -24.18
CA LYS A 88 36.96 28.31 -24.85
C LYS A 88 37.93 27.55 -23.95
N GLN A 89 38.01 27.90 -22.68
CA GLN A 89 38.83 27.18 -21.71
C GLN A 89 38.33 25.74 -21.51
N ALA A 90 37.01 25.57 -21.32
CA ALA A 90 36.40 24.26 -21.16
C ALA A 90 36.61 23.36 -22.38
N VAL A 91 36.58 23.89 -23.61
CA VAL A 91 36.85 23.13 -24.85
C VAL A 91 38.27 22.58 -24.87
N VAL A 92 39.28 23.40 -24.50
CA VAL A 92 40.69 22.97 -24.47
C VAL A 92 40.91 21.85 -23.45
N GLU A 93 40.21 21.90 -22.32
CA GLU A 93 40.26 20.84 -21.32
C GLU A 93 39.48 19.59 -21.75
N ALA A 94 38.29 19.78 -22.33
CA ALA A 94 37.43 18.72 -22.84
C ALA A 94 38.10 17.94 -23.97
N ALA A 95 38.92 18.59 -24.80
CA ALA A 95 39.67 17.93 -25.87
C ALA A 95 40.66 16.87 -25.36
N LYS A 96 41.06 16.92 -24.08
CA LYS A 96 41.91 15.91 -23.42
C LYS A 96 41.11 14.77 -22.80
N SER A 97 39.79 14.91 -22.77
CA SER A 97 38.85 14.00 -22.13
C SER A 97 38.14 13.14 -23.19
N PRO A 98 37.80 11.87 -22.89
CA PRO A 98 37.14 11.02 -23.87
C PRO A 98 35.63 11.28 -23.97
N ASP A 99 35.01 11.80 -22.90
CA ASP A 99 33.56 12.01 -22.80
C ASP A 99 33.24 13.44 -22.33
N THR A 100 32.05 13.94 -22.72
CA THR A 100 31.43 15.12 -22.11
C THR A 100 30.21 14.67 -21.30
N GLY A 101 30.08 15.21 -20.10
CA GLY A 101 28.91 15.03 -19.25
C GLY A 101 28.15 16.32 -19.02
N ILE A 102 26.84 16.24 -18.81
CA ILE A 102 26.02 17.39 -18.41
C ILE A 102 25.65 17.25 -16.95
N LEU A 103 25.86 18.30 -16.15
CA LEU A 103 25.42 18.39 -14.76
C LEU A 103 24.20 19.31 -14.68
N ILE A 104 23.07 18.82 -14.18
CA ILE A 104 21.85 19.62 -14.09
C ILE A 104 21.03 19.38 -12.81
N PRO A 105 20.54 20.44 -12.13
CA PRO A 105 19.58 20.29 -11.05
C PRO A 105 18.22 19.86 -11.58
N TRP A 106 17.59 18.86 -10.95
CA TRP A 106 16.28 18.35 -11.38
C TRP A 106 15.20 19.44 -11.35
N ARG A 107 15.23 20.32 -10.35
CA ARG A 107 14.32 21.49 -10.28
C ARG A 107 14.44 22.37 -11.52
N MET A 108 15.66 22.64 -11.99
CA MET A 108 15.87 23.45 -13.19
C MET A 108 15.31 22.75 -14.44
N ALA A 109 15.44 21.43 -14.54
CA ALA A 109 14.84 20.65 -15.62
C ALA A 109 13.31 20.73 -15.62
N ARG A 110 12.69 20.61 -14.44
CA ARG A 110 11.25 20.77 -14.28
C ARG A 110 10.75 22.18 -14.60
N ASP A 111 11.44 23.20 -14.10
CA ASP A 111 11.11 24.61 -14.37
C ASP A 111 11.28 24.95 -15.86
N ALA A 112 12.15 24.22 -16.56
CA ALA A 112 12.29 24.27 -18.01
C ALA A 112 11.24 23.48 -18.79
N GLY A 113 10.30 22.82 -18.12
CA GLY A 113 9.20 22.06 -18.73
C GLY A 113 9.53 20.60 -19.05
N CYS A 114 10.62 20.03 -18.53
CA CYS A 114 10.86 18.59 -18.64
C CYS A 114 9.94 17.84 -17.67
N ALA A 115 9.00 17.04 -18.20
CA ALA A 115 8.06 16.26 -17.40
C ALA A 115 8.68 14.96 -16.87
N SER A 116 9.70 14.43 -17.56
CA SER A 116 10.37 13.19 -17.17
C SER A 116 11.88 13.25 -17.36
N ILE A 117 12.61 12.36 -16.67
CA ILE A 117 14.05 12.24 -16.89
C ILE A 117 14.34 11.73 -18.31
N ALA A 118 13.42 10.98 -18.91
CA ALA A 118 13.52 10.53 -20.31
C ALA A 118 13.54 11.71 -21.29
N GLU A 119 12.67 12.70 -21.09
CA GLU A 119 12.65 13.92 -21.90
C GLU A 119 13.94 14.73 -21.74
N LEU A 120 14.43 14.85 -20.51
CA LEU A 120 15.72 15.50 -20.23
C LEU A 120 16.88 14.76 -20.91
N ALA A 121 16.91 13.43 -20.85
CA ALA A 121 17.90 12.59 -21.52
C ALA A 121 17.88 12.78 -23.04
N ASN A 122 16.69 12.82 -23.64
CA ASN A 122 16.52 13.09 -25.07
C ASN A 122 17.00 14.51 -25.43
N ALA A 123 16.73 15.50 -24.58
CA ALA A 123 17.24 16.86 -24.74
C ALA A 123 18.78 16.90 -24.68
N SER A 124 19.39 16.12 -23.78
CA SER A 124 20.86 16.00 -23.66
C SER A 124 21.48 15.34 -24.89
N LEU A 125 20.85 14.31 -25.45
CA LEU A 125 21.29 13.70 -26.70
C LEU A 125 21.13 14.66 -27.88
N ALA A 126 20.03 15.42 -27.94
CA ALA A 126 19.77 16.37 -29.01
C ALA A 126 20.80 17.51 -29.06
N ILE A 127 21.30 17.97 -27.89
CA ILE A 127 22.33 19.02 -27.82
C ILE A 127 23.75 18.50 -28.12
N SER A 128 23.98 17.16 -28.07
CA SER A 128 25.33 16.57 -28.27
C SER A 128 25.99 17.04 -29.55
N ALA A 129 25.28 17.02 -30.68
CA ALA A 129 25.85 17.42 -31.97
C ALA A 129 26.27 18.91 -32.00
N ALA A 130 25.55 19.77 -31.30
CA ALA A 130 25.91 21.18 -31.17
C ALA A 130 27.14 21.37 -30.27
N VAL A 131 27.22 20.62 -29.17
CA VAL A 131 28.37 20.59 -28.25
C VAL A 131 29.63 20.08 -28.96
N GLU A 132 29.50 19.00 -29.74
CA GLU A 132 30.58 18.43 -30.55
C GLU A 132 31.12 19.43 -31.59
N LYS A 133 30.23 20.21 -32.21
CA LYS A 133 30.63 21.25 -33.17
C LYS A 133 31.52 22.33 -32.56
N GLU A 134 31.38 22.59 -31.26
CA GLU A 134 32.20 23.54 -30.52
C GLU A 134 33.56 22.96 -30.06
N GLY A 135 33.83 21.69 -30.36
CA GLY A 135 35.11 21.02 -30.06
C GLY A 135 35.10 20.15 -28.81
N PHE A 136 33.95 19.95 -28.17
CA PHE A 136 33.80 18.99 -27.08
C PHE A 136 33.70 17.54 -27.60
N PRO A 137 34.07 16.53 -26.80
CA PRO A 137 33.66 15.14 -27.03
C PRO A 137 32.14 14.97 -27.00
N PRO A 138 31.59 13.85 -27.52
CA PRO A 138 30.16 13.58 -27.49
C PRO A 138 29.60 13.57 -26.05
N VAL A 139 28.36 14.01 -25.90
CA VAL A 139 27.65 13.96 -24.63
C VAL A 139 27.24 12.52 -24.36
N SER A 140 27.91 11.88 -23.41
CA SER A 140 27.68 10.47 -23.04
C SER A 140 27.33 10.28 -21.57
N TYR A 141 27.27 11.35 -20.78
CA TYR A 141 26.93 11.30 -19.37
C TYR A 141 25.98 12.43 -18.95
N LEU A 142 25.02 12.12 -18.08
CA LEU A 142 24.08 13.07 -17.51
C LEU A 142 24.01 12.83 -15.99
N ALA A 143 24.51 13.80 -15.22
CA ALA A 143 24.39 13.83 -13.77
C ALA A 143 23.21 14.74 -13.38
N ILE A 144 22.20 14.17 -12.75
CA ILE A 144 21.01 14.88 -12.29
C ILE A 144 21.12 15.05 -10.79
N MET A 145 21.14 16.29 -10.35
CA MET A 145 21.22 16.64 -8.93
C MET A 145 19.83 16.81 -8.34
N SER A 146 19.62 16.27 -7.14
CA SER A 146 18.37 16.46 -6.40
C SER A 146 18.26 17.92 -6.00
N ASN A 147 17.07 18.42 -5.67
CA ASN A 147 17.03 19.73 -5.05
C ASN A 147 17.58 19.64 -3.62
N SER A 148 18.73 20.29 -3.35
CA SER A 148 19.39 20.30 -2.02
C SER A 148 18.53 20.91 -0.91
N SER A 149 17.49 21.68 -1.26
CA SER A 149 16.54 22.23 -0.30
C SER A 149 15.43 21.26 0.09
N HIS A 150 15.30 20.11 -0.58
CA HIS A 150 14.30 19.09 -0.25
C HIS A 150 14.96 17.94 0.50
N LEU A 151 14.20 17.36 1.42
CA LEU A 151 14.57 16.16 2.17
C LEU A 151 14.05 14.87 1.50
N ILE A 152 13.47 14.99 0.31
CA ILE A 152 12.85 13.90 -0.44
C ILE A 152 13.75 13.58 -1.63
N ASN A 153 14.07 12.29 -1.81
CA ASN A 153 14.70 11.85 -3.05
C ASN A 153 13.69 12.02 -4.19
N ASP A 154 14.07 12.82 -5.19
CA ASP A 154 13.29 13.05 -6.40
C ASP A 154 13.23 11.81 -7.31
N TRP A 155 13.82 10.69 -6.90
CA TRP A 155 13.86 9.43 -7.64
C TRP A 155 13.78 8.23 -6.69
N GLY A 156 12.97 7.24 -7.07
CA GLY A 156 12.79 6.00 -6.33
C GLY A 156 11.55 5.24 -6.78
N PRO A 157 11.21 4.12 -6.11
CA PRO A 157 9.97 3.40 -6.36
C PRO A 157 8.76 4.33 -6.19
N GLY A 158 7.92 4.45 -7.22
CA GLY A 158 6.70 5.24 -7.16
C GLY A 158 6.88 6.75 -7.41
N THR A 159 8.08 7.24 -7.76
CA THR A 159 8.25 8.64 -8.18
C THR A 159 7.96 8.78 -9.67
N ALA A 160 7.16 9.80 -10.05
CA ALA A 160 6.79 10.06 -11.44
C ALA A 160 8.00 10.34 -12.35
N SER A 161 9.05 10.93 -11.79
CA SER A 161 10.33 11.23 -12.44
C SER A 161 11.02 10.00 -13.06
N SER A 162 10.75 8.80 -12.55
CA SER A 162 11.38 7.54 -12.98
C SER A 162 10.70 6.87 -14.19
N ALA A 163 9.55 7.40 -14.65
CA ALA A 163 8.80 6.81 -15.75
C ALA A 163 9.43 7.07 -17.13
N GLY A 164 9.35 6.07 -18.01
CA GLY A 164 9.52 6.25 -19.45
C GLY A 164 10.96 6.39 -19.97
N VAL A 165 11.99 6.12 -19.16
CA VAL A 165 13.39 6.20 -19.61
C VAL A 165 13.64 5.14 -20.68
N PRO A 166 13.94 5.52 -21.93
CA PRO A 166 14.32 4.55 -22.94
C PRO A 166 15.58 3.83 -22.45
N ALA A 167 15.65 2.52 -22.69
CA ALA A 167 16.88 1.75 -22.52
C ALA A 167 17.91 2.24 -23.56
N LEU A 168 18.47 3.44 -23.33
CA LEU A 168 19.64 3.90 -24.03
C LEU A 168 20.76 2.97 -23.59
N ASP A 169 21.26 2.18 -24.53
CA ASP A 169 22.34 1.23 -24.27
C ASP A 169 23.61 2.03 -23.90
N PRO A 170 23.99 2.10 -22.61
CA PRO A 170 25.12 2.91 -22.17
C PRO A 170 26.45 2.27 -22.61
N THR A 171 26.43 1.05 -23.15
CA THR A 171 27.60 0.37 -23.71
C THR A 171 27.97 0.91 -25.09
N THR A 172 27.04 1.58 -25.79
CA THR A 172 27.36 2.24 -27.05
C THR A 172 28.11 3.55 -26.82
N LYS A 173 29.00 3.93 -27.75
CA LYS A 173 29.75 5.21 -27.68
C LYS A 173 28.85 6.45 -27.69
N ARG A 174 27.59 6.32 -28.16
CA ARG A 174 26.56 7.38 -28.13
C ARG A 174 25.46 7.11 -27.10
N GLY A 175 25.65 6.12 -26.23
CA GLY A 175 24.75 5.85 -25.12
C GLY A 175 24.93 6.91 -24.05
N LEU A 176 23.81 7.44 -23.54
CA LEU A 176 23.81 8.38 -22.42
C LEU A 176 23.74 7.60 -21.11
N ALA A 177 24.81 7.60 -20.34
CA ALA A 177 24.79 7.11 -18.97
C ALA A 177 24.19 8.19 -18.06
N ILE A 178 23.26 7.80 -17.18
CA ILE A 178 22.56 8.74 -16.29
C ILE A 178 22.84 8.37 -14.84
N ALA A 179 23.25 9.36 -14.06
CA ALA A 179 23.44 9.25 -12.63
C ALA A 179 22.54 10.22 -11.89
N LEU A 180 21.91 9.73 -10.83
CA LEU A 180 21.04 10.51 -9.95
C LEU A 180 21.79 10.75 -8.64
N VAL A 181 22.14 11.99 -8.33
CA VAL A 181 22.98 12.38 -7.19
C VAL A 181 22.11 12.81 -6.02
N ASP A 182 22.14 12.10 -4.89
CA ASP A 182 21.19 12.33 -3.79
C ASP A 182 21.25 13.77 -3.23
N GLN A 183 20.27 14.15 -2.41
CA GLN A 183 20.18 15.51 -1.87
C GLN A 183 21.38 15.91 -1.00
N TRP A 184 21.98 14.97 -0.27
CA TRP A 184 23.07 15.22 0.66
C TRP A 184 24.38 15.42 -0.11
N ASP A 185 24.64 14.55 -1.07
CA ASP A 185 25.78 14.61 -1.97
C ASP A 185 25.65 15.77 -2.97
N THR A 186 24.42 16.13 -3.38
CA THR A 186 24.18 17.37 -4.12
C THR A 186 24.60 18.59 -3.30
N LYS A 187 24.20 18.66 -2.01
CA LYS A 187 24.62 19.77 -1.15
C LYS A 187 26.14 19.82 -1.00
N ARG A 188 26.77 18.67 -0.71
CA ARG A 188 28.24 18.57 -0.62
C ARG A 188 28.93 19.01 -1.90
N LEU A 189 28.35 18.67 -3.06
CA LEU A 189 28.85 19.08 -4.36
C LEU A 189 28.80 20.60 -4.51
N TYR A 190 27.65 21.22 -4.22
CA TYR A 190 27.53 22.69 -4.26
C TYR A 190 28.49 23.39 -3.31
N ASP A 191 28.59 22.89 -2.08
CA ASP A 191 29.47 23.47 -1.04
C ASP A 191 30.95 23.38 -1.43
N ALA A 192 31.37 22.27 -2.06
CA ALA A 192 32.76 22.06 -2.47
C ALA A 192 33.14 22.84 -3.74
N ILE A 193 32.20 22.99 -4.66
CA ILE A 193 32.49 23.41 -6.04
C ILE A 193 32.11 24.87 -6.32
N GLY A 194 31.10 25.41 -5.63
CA GLY A 194 30.59 26.77 -5.86
C GLY A 194 30.08 27.00 -7.28
N ASP A 195 30.36 28.21 -7.79
CA ASP A 195 29.81 28.73 -9.07
C ASP A 195 30.58 28.33 -10.32
N ARG A 196 31.45 27.32 -10.24
CA ARG A 196 32.21 26.85 -11.41
C ARG A 196 31.28 26.24 -12.48
N ASP A 197 31.70 26.33 -13.74
CA ASP A 197 30.91 25.87 -14.90
C ASP A 197 31.30 24.48 -15.43
N HIS A 198 32.51 23.99 -15.12
CA HIS A 198 33.00 22.69 -15.58
C HIS A 198 33.92 21.98 -14.57
N PHE A 199 33.93 20.64 -14.62
CA PHE A 199 34.65 19.74 -13.70
C PHE A 199 35.19 18.52 -14.42
N GLN A 200 36.29 17.97 -13.95
CA GLN A 200 36.66 16.61 -14.32
C GLN A 200 35.78 15.62 -13.56
N PHE A 201 35.39 14.54 -14.22
CA PHE A 201 34.60 13.49 -13.62
C PHE A 201 35.14 12.11 -13.97
N ASP A 202 34.98 11.19 -13.02
CA ASP A 202 35.09 9.75 -13.21
C ASP A 202 33.85 9.11 -12.59
N ALA A 203 32.98 8.61 -13.45
CA ALA A 203 31.69 8.06 -13.11
C ALA A 203 31.69 6.55 -13.32
N GLN A 204 31.43 5.82 -12.24
CA GLN A 204 31.14 4.41 -12.29
C GLN A 204 29.67 4.18 -11.98
N GLY A 205 28.95 3.60 -12.93
CA GLY A 205 27.57 3.17 -12.76
C GLY A 205 27.54 1.79 -12.13
N ASP A 206 26.80 1.67 -11.03
CA ASP A 206 26.33 0.40 -10.49
C ASP A 206 24.80 0.46 -10.37
N ALA A 207 24.19 -0.61 -9.83
CA ALA A 207 22.72 -0.67 -9.73
C ALA A 207 22.19 0.46 -8.85
N GLY A 208 23.01 0.97 -7.93
CA GLY A 208 22.60 2.00 -7.01
C GLY A 208 21.69 1.42 -5.93
N ILE A 209 21.62 2.14 -4.81
CA ILE A 209 21.02 1.63 -3.57
C ILE A 209 19.56 1.17 -3.73
N TRP A 210 18.78 1.83 -4.58
CA TRP A 210 17.40 1.44 -4.87
C TRP A 210 17.29 0.10 -5.60
N ASN A 211 18.08 -0.12 -6.66
CA ASN A 211 18.04 -1.38 -7.38
C ASN A 211 18.66 -2.51 -6.57
N ASP A 212 19.76 -2.27 -5.87
CA ASP A 212 20.36 -3.29 -5.02
C ASP A 212 19.35 -3.76 -3.96
N THR A 213 18.65 -2.82 -3.33
CA THR A 213 17.67 -3.13 -2.27
C THR A 213 16.42 -3.82 -2.82
N PHE A 214 15.86 -3.36 -3.94
CA PHE A 214 14.60 -3.91 -4.46
C PHE A 214 14.79 -5.03 -5.49
N ARG A 215 16.00 -5.26 -5.99
CA ARG A 215 16.38 -6.45 -6.76
C ARG A 215 17.09 -7.49 -5.91
N MET A 216 17.27 -7.25 -4.61
CA MET A 216 17.85 -8.26 -3.73
C MET A 216 17.02 -9.55 -3.80
N ARG A 217 17.71 -10.69 -3.92
CA ARG A 217 17.06 -12.01 -4.05
C ARG A 217 16.07 -12.27 -2.91
N GLY A 218 16.41 -11.85 -1.68
CA GLY A 218 15.53 -11.98 -0.51
C GLY A 218 14.19 -11.27 -0.66
N TYR A 219 14.20 -10.03 -1.19
CA TYR A 219 12.97 -9.28 -1.46
C TYR A 219 12.16 -9.94 -2.57
N GLY A 220 12.81 -10.34 -3.68
CA GLY A 220 12.13 -11.07 -4.75
C GLY A 220 11.45 -12.35 -4.25
N ILE A 221 12.16 -13.15 -3.45
CA ILE A 221 11.58 -14.36 -2.81
C ILE A 221 10.39 -14.00 -1.92
N PHE A 222 10.52 -12.99 -1.06
CA PHE A 222 9.43 -12.50 -0.21
C PHE A 222 8.18 -12.14 -1.03
N GLN A 223 8.35 -11.39 -2.12
CA GLN A 223 7.26 -11.01 -3.00
C GLN A 223 6.57 -12.21 -3.64
N TRP A 224 7.34 -13.18 -4.14
CA TRP A 224 6.80 -14.41 -4.72
C TRP A 224 6.08 -15.29 -3.70
N ILE A 225 6.53 -15.32 -2.44
CA ILE A 225 5.81 -16.00 -1.36
C ILE A 225 4.45 -15.32 -1.10
N CYS A 226 4.43 -13.99 -0.92
CA CYS A 226 3.18 -13.24 -0.77
C CYS A 226 2.21 -13.48 -1.94
N PHE A 227 2.73 -13.42 -3.17
CA PHE A 227 1.97 -13.69 -4.38
C PHE A 227 1.37 -15.11 -4.37
N GLY A 228 2.19 -16.14 -4.10
CA GLY A 228 1.74 -17.53 -4.05
C GLY A 228 0.66 -17.76 -2.98
N LEU A 229 0.81 -17.16 -1.79
CA LEU A 229 -0.18 -17.24 -0.72
C LEU A 229 -1.52 -16.62 -1.13
N ILE A 230 -1.50 -15.48 -1.82
CA ILE A 230 -2.71 -14.80 -2.26
C ILE A 230 -3.40 -15.56 -3.38
N VAL A 231 -2.66 -16.03 -4.39
CA VAL A 231 -3.22 -16.81 -5.50
C VAL A 231 -3.84 -18.12 -5.00
N THR A 232 -3.12 -18.87 -4.15
CA THR A 232 -3.66 -20.11 -3.56
C THR A 232 -4.90 -19.87 -2.70
N SER A 233 -4.93 -18.77 -1.94
CA SER A 233 -6.10 -18.37 -1.15
C SER A 233 -7.28 -17.95 -2.02
N ALA A 234 -7.05 -17.23 -3.11
CA ALA A 234 -8.08 -16.85 -4.08
C ALA A 234 -8.69 -18.08 -4.77
N VAL A 235 -7.85 -19.00 -5.24
CA VAL A 235 -8.30 -20.27 -5.84
C VAL A 235 -9.10 -21.09 -4.81
N GLY A 236 -8.62 -21.20 -3.57
CA GLY A 236 -9.35 -21.89 -2.49
C GLY A 236 -10.67 -21.21 -2.10
N ALA A 237 -10.77 -19.89 -2.19
CA ALA A 237 -12.01 -19.15 -2.00
C ALA A 237 -13.00 -19.38 -3.15
N LEU A 238 -12.55 -19.30 -4.40
CA LEU A 238 -13.36 -19.59 -5.59
C LEU A 238 -13.86 -21.04 -5.60
N ALA A 239 -13.00 -22.00 -5.29
CA ALA A 239 -13.38 -23.42 -5.21
C ALA A 239 -14.48 -23.65 -4.15
N ARG A 240 -14.38 -22.99 -2.98
CA ARG A 240 -15.43 -23.04 -1.97
C ARG A 240 -16.72 -22.37 -2.44
N ALA A 241 -16.64 -21.20 -3.07
CA ALA A 241 -17.81 -20.53 -3.62
C ALA A 241 -18.55 -21.41 -4.64
N LEU A 242 -17.80 -22.03 -5.57
CA LEU A 242 -18.33 -22.99 -6.54
C LEU A 242 -18.97 -24.19 -5.84
N TRP A 243 -18.32 -24.76 -4.83
CA TRP A 243 -18.85 -25.89 -4.07
C TRP A 243 -20.19 -25.56 -3.39
N PHE A 244 -20.32 -24.37 -2.78
CA PHE A 244 -21.58 -23.91 -2.20
C PHE A 244 -22.66 -23.66 -3.26
N MET A 245 -22.30 -23.07 -4.41
CA MET A 245 -23.22 -22.88 -5.54
C MET A 245 -23.77 -24.22 -6.04
N VAL A 246 -22.90 -25.21 -6.24
CA VAL A 246 -23.28 -26.56 -6.69
C VAL A 246 -24.21 -27.26 -5.70
N ARG A 247 -24.03 -27.03 -4.40
CA ARG A 247 -24.91 -27.60 -3.36
C ARG A 247 -26.24 -26.87 -3.18
N GLY A 248 -26.54 -25.86 -4.01
CA GLY A 248 -27.79 -25.11 -3.93
C GLY A 248 -27.95 -24.34 -2.62
N ALA A 249 -26.87 -24.12 -1.87
CA ALA A 249 -26.87 -23.25 -0.71
C ALA A 249 -26.94 -21.81 -1.22
N TYR A 250 -28.16 -21.32 -1.43
CA TYR A 250 -28.40 -20.00 -2.00
C TYR A 250 -27.76 -18.91 -1.14
N PHE A 251 -26.97 -18.07 -1.82
CA PHE A 251 -26.10 -17.04 -1.27
C PHE A 251 -26.76 -15.65 -1.14
N TYR A 252 -28.05 -15.53 -1.45
CA TYR A 252 -28.73 -14.24 -1.52
C TYR A 252 -28.81 -13.58 -0.13
N GLY A 253 -28.06 -12.49 0.06
CA GLY A 253 -28.05 -11.70 1.28
C GLY A 253 -27.17 -12.21 2.42
N ASP A 254 -26.41 -13.32 2.26
CA ASP A 254 -25.46 -13.74 3.30
C ASP A 254 -24.20 -12.86 3.24
N SER A 255 -23.90 -12.20 4.36
CA SER A 255 -22.65 -11.49 4.63
C SER A 255 -21.38 -12.27 4.23
N ARG A 256 -21.43 -13.60 4.28
CA ARG A 256 -20.31 -14.48 3.90
C ARG A 256 -20.00 -14.42 2.41
N THR A 257 -21.01 -14.32 1.55
CA THR A 257 -20.83 -14.19 0.11
C THR A 257 -20.11 -12.90 -0.20
N ILE A 258 -20.54 -11.81 0.44
CA ILE A 258 -19.94 -10.48 0.28
C ILE A 258 -18.49 -10.51 0.75
N LEU A 259 -18.22 -11.07 1.93
CA LEU A 259 -16.86 -11.25 2.44
C LEU A 259 -15.97 -12.01 1.45
N LEU A 260 -16.46 -13.14 0.94
CA LEU A 260 -15.70 -13.97 -0.01
C LEU A 260 -15.45 -13.23 -1.32
N LEU A 261 -16.45 -12.57 -1.88
CA LEU A 261 -16.34 -11.80 -3.11
C LEU A 261 -15.33 -10.66 -2.96
N VAL A 262 -15.44 -9.85 -1.91
CA VAL A 262 -14.52 -8.74 -1.64
C VAL A 262 -13.09 -9.26 -1.45
N SER A 263 -12.91 -10.39 -0.75
CA SER A 263 -11.60 -11.01 -0.55
C SER A 263 -10.97 -11.51 -1.86
N VAL A 264 -11.77 -12.12 -2.75
CA VAL A 264 -11.32 -12.57 -4.07
C VAL A 264 -10.95 -11.39 -4.97
N VAL A 265 -11.76 -10.33 -4.99
CA VAL A 265 -11.46 -9.12 -5.77
C VAL A 265 -10.19 -8.44 -5.24
N ALA A 266 -10.02 -8.35 -3.92
CA ALA A 266 -8.79 -7.85 -3.31
C ALA A 266 -7.56 -8.71 -3.69
N ALA A 267 -7.72 -10.03 -3.68
CA ALA A 267 -6.66 -10.98 -4.06
C ALA A 267 -6.24 -10.82 -5.52
N ILE A 268 -7.20 -10.70 -6.44
CA ILE A 268 -6.91 -10.49 -7.86
C ILE A 268 -6.21 -9.14 -8.07
N ALA A 269 -6.73 -8.07 -7.47
CA ALA A 269 -6.12 -6.73 -7.59
C ALA A 269 -4.67 -6.73 -7.09
N PHE A 270 -4.41 -7.33 -5.93
CA PHE A 270 -3.05 -7.45 -5.41
C PHE A 270 -2.16 -8.36 -6.25
N ALA A 271 -2.67 -9.50 -6.72
CA ALA A 271 -1.89 -10.43 -7.56
C ALA A 271 -1.44 -9.77 -8.87
N VAL A 272 -2.33 -9.01 -9.52
CA VAL A 272 -1.99 -8.24 -10.72
C VAL A 272 -0.93 -7.18 -10.41
N SER A 273 -1.08 -6.44 -9.31
CA SER A 273 -0.07 -5.47 -8.86
C SER A 273 1.28 -6.12 -8.51
N ALA A 274 1.27 -7.28 -7.85
CA ALA A 274 2.50 -7.99 -7.48
C ALA A 274 3.27 -8.53 -8.69
N VAL A 275 2.58 -8.94 -9.77
CA VAL A 275 3.23 -9.34 -11.02
C VAL A 275 3.78 -8.14 -11.78
N SER A 276 3.08 -7.00 -11.78
CA SER A 276 3.58 -5.79 -12.46
C SER A 276 4.86 -5.26 -11.80
N ILE A 277 4.95 -5.38 -10.47
CA ILE A 277 6.18 -5.15 -9.69
C ILE A 277 7.35 -6.03 -10.20
N GLY A 278 7.14 -7.19 -10.80
CA GLY A 278 8.23 -8.00 -11.32
C GLY A 278 8.76 -7.56 -12.70
N VAL A 279 7.92 -6.91 -13.51
CA VAL A 279 8.09 -6.89 -14.97
C VAL A 279 8.18 -5.48 -15.57
N VAL A 280 7.50 -4.49 -14.99
CA VAL A 280 7.37 -3.15 -15.59
C VAL A 280 7.79 -2.07 -14.58
N LEU A 281 8.28 -0.92 -15.05
CA LEU A 281 8.45 0.28 -14.23
C LEU A 281 7.12 0.56 -13.49
N PRO A 282 7.14 0.96 -12.21
CA PRO A 282 5.92 1.25 -11.47
C PRO A 282 5.13 2.33 -12.21
N THR A 283 4.00 1.95 -12.80
CA THR A 283 3.10 2.89 -13.46
C THR A 283 2.14 3.48 -12.42
N ARG A 284 1.54 4.63 -12.69
CA ARG A 284 0.46 5.18 -11.83
C ARG A 284 -0.67 4.16 -11.63
N ALA A 285 -0.96 3.36 -12.65
CA ALA A 285 -1.95 2.29 -12.58
C ALA A 285 -1.58 1.22 -11.54
N GLU A 286 -0.28 0.87 -11.41
CA GLU A 286 0.18 -0.06 -10.38
C GLU A 286 0.01 0.50 -8.97
N LEU A 287 0.41 1.75 -8.74
CA LEU A 287 0.24 2.41 -7.43
C LEU A 287 -1.23 2.47 -7.03
N LEU A 288 -2.10 2.89 -7.97
CA LEU A 288 -3.53 2.93 -7.77
C LEU A 288 -4.10 1.53 -7.47
N LEU A 289 -3.70 0.51 -8.24
CA LEU A 289 -4.18 -0.85 -8.06
C LEU A 289 -3.74 -1.43 -6.71
N ARG A 290 -2.50 -1.16 -6.28
CA ARG A 290 -1.98 -1.54 -4.97
C ARG A 290 -2.79 -0.90 -3.84
N ALA A 291 -3.09 0.38 -3.96
CA ALA A 291 -3.84 1.12 -2.96
C ALA A 291 -5.33 0.68 -2.92
N VAL A 292 -5.94 0.38 -4.07
CA VAL A 292 -7.26 -0.27 -4.16
C VAL A 292 -7.25 -1.64 -3.49
N ALA A 293 -6.24 -2.46 -3.76
CA ALA A 293 -6.09 -3.78 -3.13
C ALA A 293 -5.94 -3.66 -1.60
N PHE A 294 -5.20 -2.65 -1.12
CA PHE A 294 -5.09 -2.34 0.30
C PHE A 294 -6.45 -2.01 0.92
N CYS A 295 -7.19 -1.05 0.34
CA CYS A 295 -8.54 -0.69 0.81
C CYS A 295 -9.49 -1.89 0.83
N LEU A 296 -9.52 -2.68 -0.25
CA LEU A 296 -10.38 -3.87 -0.33
C LEU A 296 -9.98 -4.94 0.70
N SER A 297 -8.67 -5.11 0.97
CA SER A 297 -8.20 -6.04 2.01
C SER A 297 -8.65 -5.61 3.41
N CYS A 298 -8.61 -4.30 3.71
CA CYS A 298 -9.12 -3.73 4.95
C CYS A 298 -10.65 -3.91 5.04
N CYS A 299 -11.39 -3.68 3.96
CA CYS A 299 -12.83 -3.94 3.89
C CYS A 299 -13.15 -5.41 4.19
N ALA A 300 -12.45 -6.35 3.54
CA ALA A 300 -12.63 -7.78 3.76
C ALA A 300 -12.36 -8.16 5.22
N PHE A 301 -11.25 -7.66 5.80
CA PHE A 301 -10.90 -7.93 7.18
C PHE A 301 -11.92 -7.33 8.16
N SER A 302 -12.38 -6.08 7.95
CA SER A 302 -13.43 -5.46 8.75
C SER A 302 -14.74 -6.22 8.67
N LEU A 303 -15.16 -6.69 7.48
CA LEU A 303 -16.36 -7.51 7.31
C LEU A 303 -16.24 -8.84 8.04
N LEU A 304 -15.06 -9.45 8.07
CA LEU A 304 -14.81 -10.67 8.85
C LEU A 304 -14.96 -10.42 10.35
N CYS A 305 -14.32 -9.38 10.88
CA CYS A 305 -14.45 -8.99 12.28
C CYS A 305 -15.91 -8.62 12.62
N TRP A 306 -16.62 -7.96 11.70
CA TRP A 306 -18.02 -7.63 11.86
C TRP A 306 -18.89 -8.89 11.95
N TYR A 307 -18.69 -9.84 11.04
CA TYR A 307 -19.38 -11.13 11.04
C TYR A 307 -19.20 -11.87 12.37
N TRP A 308 -17.97 -11.98 12.87
CA TRP A 308 -17.70 -12.62 14.15
C TRP A 308 -18.28 -11.84 15.33
N SER A 309 -18.28 -10.50 15.28
CA SER A 309 -18.90 -9.67 16.32
C SER A 309 -20.40 -9.96 16.47
N TYR A 310 -21.09 -10.30 15.38
CA TYR A 310 -22.51 -10.66 15.40
C TYR A 310 -22.77 -11.99 16.11
N ARG A 311 -21.82 -12.92 16.07
CA ARG A 311 -21.94 -14.22 16.76
C ARG A 311 -21.67 -14.17 18.25
N VAL A 312 -21.22 -13.03 18.76
CA VAL A 312 -20.85 -12.86 20.17
C VAL A 312 -21.89 -12.02 20.94
N THR A 313 -22.86 -11.40 20.25
CA THR A 313 -23.84 -10.47 20.83
C THR A 313 -24.71 -11.04 21.94
N GLU A 314 -24.99 -12.34 21.96
CA GLU A 314 -25.92 -12.94 22.93
C GLU A 314 -25.42 -12.88 24.39
N HIS A 315 -24.13 -12.66 24.61
CA HIS A 315 -23.53 -12.77 25.96
C HIS A 315 -22.62 -11.60 26.34
N ILE A 316 -22.57 -10.56 25.51
CA ILE A 316 -21.69 -9.42 25.68
C ILE A 316 -22.51 -8.13 25.74
N SER A 317 -22.02 -7.14 26.51
CA SER A 317 -22.58 -5.79 26.57
C SER A 317 -22.74 -5.18 25.17
N SER A 318 -23.98 -4.86 24.82
CA SER A 318 -24.35 -4.26 23.53
C SER A 318 -23.56 -2.97 23.24
N LYS A 319 -23.30 -2.14 24.26
CA LYS A 319 -22.59 -0.85 24.10
C LYS A 319 -21.17 -1.00 23.56
N VAL A 320 -20.41 -1.98 24.07
CA VAL A 320 -19.02 -2.20 23.62
C VAL A 320 -19.00 -2.77 22.20
N LEU A 321 -19.94 -3.65 21.87
CA LEU A 321 -20.05 -4.19 20.51
C LEU A 321 -20.46 -3.12 19.50
N VAL A 322 -21.35 -2.20 19.87
CA VAL A 322 -21.70 -1.05 19.03
C VAL A 322 -20.46 -0.17 18.78
N ALA A 323 -19.68 0.15 19.81
CA ALA A 323 -18.44 0.90 19.66
C ALA A 323 -17.41 0.18 18.77
N PHE A 324 -17.24 -1.14 18.95
CA PHE A 324 -16.37 -1.96 18.12
C PHE A 324 -16.81 -1.96 16.65
N ARG A 325 -18.11 -2.11 16.38
CA ARG A 325 -18.66 -2.05 15.02
C ARG A 325 -18.49 -0.68 14.39
N ALA A 326 -18.76 0.39 15.14
CA ALA A 326 -18.51 1.76 14.65
C ALA A 326 -17.03 1.95 14.26
N PHE A 327 -16.11 1.45 15.08
CA PHE A 327 -14.67 1.43 14.78
C PHE A 327 -14.35 0.64 13.50
N LEU A 328 -14.89 -0.58 13.34
CA LEU A 328 -14.69 -1.40 12.13
C LEU A 328 -15.24 -0.77 10.86
N GLY A 329 -16.36 -0.04 10.96
CA GLY A 329 -16.98 0.66 9.83
C GLY A 329 -16.23 1.93 9.44
N LEU A 330 -15.64 2.63 10.42
CA LEU A 330 -14.85 3.84 10.18
C LEU A 330 -13.54 3.53 9.44
N LEU A 331 -12.89 2.39 9.77
CA LEU A 331 -11.61 2.00 9.19
C LEU A 331 -11.57 2.02 7.64
N PRO A 332 -12.44 1.29 6.91
CA PRO A 332 -12.42 1.32 5.45
C PRO A 332 -12.81 2.69 4.86
N ILE A 333 -13.61 3.49 5.58
CA ILE A 333 -13.95 4.86 5.14
C ILE A 333 -12.72 5.76 5.21
N VAL A 334 -11.95 5.68 6.30
CA VAL A 334 -10.71 6.45 6.45
C VAL A 334 -9.69 5.98 5.42
N SER A 335 -9.50 4.66 5.22
CA SER A 335 -8.58 4.16 4.20
C SER A 335 -8.98 4.60 2.78
N LEU A 336 -10.28 4.65 2.47
CA LEU A 336 -10.79 5.17 1.19
C LEU A 336 -10.56 6.69 1.06
N ALA A 337 -10.77 7.46 2.13
CA ALA A 337 -10.48 8.88 2.13
C ALA A 337 -8.99 9.14 1.92
N THR A 338 -8.12 8.37 2.58
CA THR A 338 -6.66 8.39 2.39
C THR A 338 -6.31 8.09 0.92
N LEU A 339 -6.91 7.06 0.31
CA LEU A 339 -6.74 6.75 -1.12
C LEU A 339 -7.12 7.91 -2.03
N ILE A 340 -8.29 8.53 -1.82
CA ILE A 340 -8.78 9.63 -2.65
C ILE A 340 -7.87 10.86 -2.50
N LEU A 341 -7.48 11.20 -1.27
CA LEU A 341 -6.61 12.33 -1.00
C LEU A 341 -5.23 12.14 -1.64
N HIS A 342 -4.67 10.92 -1.61
CA HIS A 342 -3.44 10.59 -2.32
C HIS A 342 -3.58 10.65 -3.84
N GLY A 343 -4.66 10.10 -4.39
CA GLY A 343 -4.92 10.18 -5.83
C GLY A 343 -5.01 11.63 -6.32
N ILE A 344 -5.67 12.50 -5.56
CA ILE A 344 -5.77 13.94 -5.88
C ILE A 344 -4.42 14.64 -5.73
N SER A 345 -3.65 14.34 -4.68
CA SER A 345 -2.34 14.97 -4.49
C SER A 345 -1.38 14.59 -5.61
N ASP A 346 -1.34 13.32 -5.98
CA ASP A 346 -0.38 12.81 -6.95
C ASP A 346 -0.69 13.32 -8.36
N ASP A 347 -1.96 13.28 -8.80
CA ASP A 347 -2.36 13.76 -10.13
C ASP A 347 -2.11 15.27 -10.30
N ARG A 348 -2.29 16.04 -9.22
CA ARG A 348 -2.06 17.49 -9.25
C ARG A 348 -0.60 17.89 -9.13
N LEU A 349 0.20 17.16 -8.35
CA LEU A 349 1.65 17.39 -8.24
C LEU A 349 2.33 17.15 -9.59
N ASP A 350 1.89 16.13 -10.32
CA ASP A 350 2.47 15.74 -11.60
C ASP A 350 1.98 16.63 -12.77
N SER A 351 0.69 17.02 -12.78
CA SER A 351 0.14 17.80 -13.90
C SER A 351 0.54 19.27 -13.91
N ARG A 352 0.92 19.85 -12.76
CA ARG A 352 1.17 21.30 -12.70
C ARG A 352 2.60 21.72 -12.49
N GLY A 353 3.49 20.88 -11.96
CA GLY A 353 4.89 21.25 -11.71
C GLY A 353 5.10 22.46 -10.77
N VAL A 354 4.05 23.20 -10.41
CA VAL A 354 4.06 24.45 -9.67
C VAL A 354 3.77 24.17 -8.20
N VAL A 355 4.81 24.28 -7.39
CA VAL A 355 4.81 24.17 -5.92
C VAL A 355 4.09 25.37 -5.25
N GLY A 356 3.49 26.28 -6.03
CA GLY A 356 2.88 27.52 -5.53
C GLY A 356 1.39 27.48 -5.18
N ASP A 357 0.64 26.44 -5.56
CA ASP A 357 -0.80 26.37 -5.28
C ASP A 357 -1.06 25.94 -3.82
N LEU A 358 -1.45 26.89 -2.96
CA LEU A 358 -1.77 26.68 -1.54
C LEU A 358 -2.77 25.52 -1.30
N SER A 359 -3.68 25.31 -2.25
CA SER A 359 -4.68 24.23 -2.21
C SER A 359 -4.05 22.83 -2.35
N LEU A 360 -2.97 22.70 -3.12
CA LEU A 360 -2.21 21.47 -3.32
C LEU A 360 -1.44 21.07 -2.06
N SER A 361 -0.81 22.06 -1.41
CA SER A 361 -0.17 21.87 -0.11
C SER A 361 -1.19 21.41 0.93
N THR A 362 -2.40 21.99 0.93
CA THR A 362 -3.43 21.63 1.93
C THR A 362 -3.91 20.18 1.76
N SER A 363 -4.15 19.70 0.54
CA SER A 363 -4.55 18.30 0.32
C SER A 363 -3.46 17.30 0.71
N ALA A 364 -2.19 17.59 0.40
CA ALA A 364 -1.07 16.73 0.77
C ALA A 364 -0.85 16.71 2.29
N ILE A 365 -0.93 17.88 2.93
CA ILE A 365 -0.88 18.02 4.39
C ILE A 365 -2.03 17.25 5.04
N LEU A 366 -3.25 17.36 4.51
CA LEU A 366 -4.40 16.64 5.04
C LEU A 366 -4.24 15.12 4.88
N ALA A 367 -3.84 14.64 3.70
CA ALA A 367 -3.57 13.21 3.47
C ALA A 367 -2.53 12.67 4.46
N TYR A 368 -1.49 13.46 4.72
CA TYR A 368 -0.45 13.14 5.69
C TYR A 368 -1.01 13.01 7.11
N TYR A 369 -1.75 14.00 7.59
CA TYR A 369 -2.33 13.96 8.94
C TYR A 369 -3.38 12.87 9.11
N VAL A 370 -4.21 12.63 8.09
CA VAL A 370 -5.19 11.53 8.11
C VAL A 370 -4.46 10.19 8.22
N THR A 371 -3.42 9.95 7.41
CA THR A 371 -2.64 8.71 7.49
C THR A 371 -1.93 8.57 8.84
N MET A 372 -1.34 9.65 9.35
CA MET A 372 -0.64 9.67 10.63
C MET A 372 -1.57 9.45 11.83
N ALA A 373 -2.85 9.81 11.72
CA ALA A 373 -3.85 9.54 12.74
C ALA A 373 -4.46 8.12 12.56
N GLU A 374 -4.73 7.70 11.33
CA GLU A 374 -5.36 6.43 10.99
C GLU A 374 -4.60 5.24 11.59
N ILE A 375 -3.28 5.18 11.39
CA ILE A 375 -2.48 4.02 11.76
C ILE A 375 -2.38 3.85 13.30
N PRO A 376 -2.05 4.89 14.11
CA PRO A 376 -2.02 4.76 15.57
C PRO A 376 -3.41 4.52 16.17
N ILE A 377 -4.45 5.19 15.67
CA ILE A 377 -5.83 4.99 16.15
C ILE A 377 -6.27 3.54 15.87
N THR A 378 -5.98 3.03 14.67
CA THR A 378 -6.27 1.64 14.31
C THR A 378 -5.51 0.65 15.19
N THR A 379 -4.22 0.92 15.44
CA THR A 379 -3.37 0.10 16.30
C THR A 379 -3.90 0.05 17.73
N ALA A 380 -4.14 1.21 18.33
CA ALA A 380 -4.62 1.34 19.70
C ALA A 380 -6.03 0.75 19.86
N GLY A 381 -6.96 1.10 18.96
CA GLY A 381 -8.32 0.58 18.97
C GLY A 381 -8.33 -0.94 18.88
N SER A 382 -7.61 -1.51 17.90
CA SER A 382 -7.53 -2.97 17.72
C SER A 382 -6.88 -3.66 18.93
N ALA A 383 -5.82 -3.09 19.51
CA ALA A 383 -5.19 -3.64 20.71
C ALA A 383 -6.14 -3.64 21.91
N CYS A 384 -6.83 -2.53 22.16
CA CYS A 384 -7.80 -2.39 23.26
C CYS A 384 -8.94 -3.39 23.11
N PHE A 385 -9.56 -3.49 21.92
CA PHE A 385 -10.62 -4.47 21.68
C PHE A 385 -10.10 -5.91 21.74
N GLY A 386 -8.89 -6.18 21.25
CA GLY A 386 -8.26 -7.50 21.32
C GLY A 386 -8.08 -7.99 22.76
N VAL A 387 -7.48 -7.15 23.62
CA VAL A 387 -7.33 -7.44 25.06
C VAL A 387 -8.70 -7.63 25.72
N TRP A 388 -9.67 -6.78 25.37
CA TRP A 388 -11.00 -6.85 25.95
C TRP A 388 -11.75 -8.14 25.58
N PHE A 389 -11.69 -8.58 24.31
CA PHE A 389 -12.26 -9.86 23.87
C PHE A 389 -11.56 -11.04 24.55
N LEU A 390 -10.24 -10.97 24.73
CA LEU A 390 -9.47 -11.97 25.45
C LEU A 390 -9.93 -12.08 26.91
N ILE A 391 -10.07 -10.96 27.62
CA ILE A 391 -10.61 -10.94 29.00
C ILE A 391 -12.03 -11.54 29.02
N CYS A 392 -12.87 -11.21 28.04
CA CYS A 392 -14.21 -11.79 27.95
C CYS A 392 -14.16 -13.32 27.79
N SER A 393 -13.24 -13.87 27.01
CA SER A 393 -13.11 -15.32 26.83
C SER A 393 -12.87 -16.10 28.13
N PHE A 394 -12.28 -15.46 29.15
CA PHE A 394 -12.01 -16.07 30.46
C PHE A 394 -13.20 -16.00 31.44
N LYS A 395 -14.27 -15.26 31.13
CA LYS A 395 -15.42 -15.18 32.05
C LYS A 395 -16.13 -16.53 32.13
N LYS A 396 -16.31 -17.04 33.36
CA LYS A 396 -16.88 -18.38 33.62
C LYS A 396 -18.25 -18.59 32.98
N HIS A 397 -19.12 -17.57 32.99
CA HIS A 397 -20.51 -17.62 32.54
C HIS A 397 -20.73 -17.64 31.02
N LEU A 398 -19.70 -17.45 30.19
CA LEU A 398 -19.86 -17.56 28.73
C LEU A 398 -19.98 -19.02 28.29
N ALA A 399 -20.94 -19.28 27.39
CA ALA A 399 -21.04 -20.55 26.68
C ALA A 399 -19.71 -20.86 25.97
N LYS A 400 -19.36 -22.15 25.88
CA LYS A 400 -18.08 -22.61 25.30
C LYS A 400 -17.86 -22.09 23.88
N LEU A 401 -18.92 -22.05 23.07
CA LEU A 401 -18.87 -21.56 21.69
C LEU A 401 -18.56 -20.06 21.63
N SER A 402 -19.21 -19.26 22.48
CA SER A 402 -18.99 -17.81 22.56
C SER A 402 -17.59 -17.47 23.08
N LYS A 403 -17.02 -18.32 23.96
CA LYS A 403 -15.60 -18.21 24.35
C LYS A 403 -14.67 -18.41 23.15
N GLN A 404 -14.93 -19.41 22.31
CA GLN A 404 -14.14 -19.65 21.10
C GLN A 404 -14.21 -18.45 20.14
N HIS A 405 -15.41 -17.94 19.85
CA HIS A 405 -15.57 -16.77 18.98
C HIS A 405 -14.92 -15.50 19.58
N ALA A 406 -14.95 -15.32 20.91
CA ALA A 406 -14.27 -14.22 21.57
C ALA A 406 -12.73 -14.35 21.45
N VAL A 407 -12.18 -15.56 21.56
CA VAL A 407 -10.74 -15.80 21.31
C VAL A 407 -10.39 -15.52 19.85
N GLU A 408 -11.22 -15.95 18.90
CA GLU A 408 -11.01 -15.69 17.47
C GLU A 408 -11.00 -14.19 17.16
N LEU A 409 -11.98 -13.43 17.68
CA LEU A 409 -11.99 -11.96 17.58
C LEU A 409 -10.77 -11.32 18.24
N ALA A 410 -10.37 -11.80 19.42
CA ALA A 410 -9.18 -11.30 20.10
C ALA A 410 -7.93 -11.49 19.23
N LEU A 411 -7.76 -12.67 18.63
CA LEU A 411 -6.65 -12.98 17.74
C LEU A 411 -6.66 -12.12 16.47
N LEU A 412 -7.83 -11.91 15.86
CA LEU A 412 -7.97 -11.02 14.70
C LEU A 412 -7.57 -9.59 15.07
N CYS A 413 -8.12 -9.03 16.14
CA CYS A 413 -7.80 -7.68 16.62
C CYS A 413 -6.31 -7.52 17.00
N VAL A 414 -5.71 -8.51 17.67
CA VAL A 414 -4.26 -8.48 18.00
C VAL A 414 -3.41 -8.56 16.74
N SER A 415 -3.79 -9.40 15.76
CA SER A 415 -3.06 -9.48 14.48
C SER A 415 -3.10 -8.15 13.74
N GLN A 416 -4.24 -7.49 13.70
CA GLN A 416 -4.39 -6.15 13.12
C GLN A 416 -3.56 -5.12 13.88
N ALA A 417 -3.58 -5.13 15.21
CA ALA A 417 -2.77 -4.24 16.03
C ALA A 417 -1.27 -4.41 15.78
N ILE A 418 -0.78 -5.65 15.64
CA ILE A 418 0.63 -5.91 15.33
C ILE A 418 0.99 -5.38 13.93
N LEU A 419 0.15 -5.67 12.93
CA LEU A 419 0.35 -5.25 11.55
C LEU A 419 0.41 -3.72 11.39
N PHE A 420 -0.59 -3.00 11.93
CA PHE A 420 -0.59 -1.53 11.92
C PHE A 420 0.43 -0.93 12.89
N GLY A 421 0.76 -1.63 13.98
CA GLY A 421 1.81 -1.23 14.92
C GLY A 421 3.19 -1.23 14.27
N MET A 422 3.50 -2.22 13.42
CA MET A 422 4.72 -2.23 12.61
C MET A 422 4.75 -1.04 11.65
N SER A 423 3.62 -0.71 11.00
CA SER A 423 3.54 0.48 10.14
C SER A 423 3.73 1.77 10.93
N THR A 424 3.18 1.87 12.14
CA THR A 424 3.38 3.02 13.03
C THR A 424 4.85 3.17 13.41
N ALA A 425 5.51 2.06 13.76
CA ALA A 425 6.92 2.06 14.14
C ALA A 425 7.81 2.54 12.99
N VAL A 426 7.57 2.05 11.76
CA VAL A 426 8.32 2.49 10.58
C VAL A 426 8.10 3.97 10.27
N ASN A 427 6.85 4.44 10.35
CA ASN A 427 6.54 5.85 10.17
C ASN A 427 7.19 6.74 11.24
N ALA A 428 7.27 6.26 12.49
CA ALA A 428 7.94 6.96 13.58
C ALA A 428 9.47 7.00 13.38
N THR A 429 10.09 5.88 12.98
CA THR A 429 11.55 5.81 12.75
C THR A 429 11.99 6.59 11.53
N ASN A 430 11.16 6.68 10.49
CA ASN A 430 11.46 7.46 9.27
C ASN A 430 11.32 8.98 9.48
N GLY A 431 10.89 9.41 10.68
CA GLY A 431 10.79 10.82 11.06
C GLY A 431 9.44 11.44 10.69
N VAL A 432 8.62 11.71 11.70
CA VAL A 432 7.30 12.37 11.63
C VAL A 432 7.39 13.86 11.24
N ASN A 433 8.59 14.39 11.01
CA ASN A 433 8.84 15.83 11.05
C ASN A 433 8.77 16.56 9.70
N SER A 434 8.41 15.92 8.58
CA SER A 434 7.96 16.71 7.45
C SER A 434 6.96 15.97 6.56
N VAL A 435 5.92 16.72 6.19
CA VAL A 435 4.78 16.33 5.35
C VAL A 435 5.20 15.74 3.98
N GLY A 436 6.48 15.83 3.61
CA GLY A 436 7.03 15.27 2.36
C GLY A 436 7.82 13.96 2.48
N LEU A 437 8.13 13.46 3.68
CA LEU A 437 9.20 12.45 3.90
C LEU A 437 8.85 10.98 3.63
N ARG A 438 7.85 10.63 2.80
CA ARG A 438 7.49 9.22 2.59
C ARG A 438 8.64 8.33 2.05
N TYR A 439 9.69 8.91 1.48
CA TYR A 439 10.86 8.17 0.98
C TYR A 439 12.20 8.77 1.40
N GLY A 440 12.32 9.22 2.66
CA GLY A 440 13.57 9.82 3.16
C GLY A 440 14.79 8.89 3.10
N THR A 441 14.58 7.56 3.15
CA THR A 441 15.65 6.56 2.98
C THR A 441 15.16 5.34 2.19
N VAL A 442 16.08 4.67 1.50
CA VAL A 442 15.80 3.43 0.77
C VAL A 442 15.30 2.33 1.70
N GLN A 443 15.87 2.26 2.90
CA GLN A 443 15.49 1.29 3.91
C GLN A 443 14.06 1.52 4.42
N GLY A 444 13.67 2.78 4.64
CA GLY A 444 12.30 3.15 5.03
C GLY A 444 11.28 2.73 3.97
N ALA A 445 11.57 3.00 2.69
CA ALA A 445 10.72 2.63 1.56
C ALA A 445 10.60 1.10 1.41
N LEU A 446 11.70 0.37 1.60
CA LEU A 446 11.70 -1.09 1.59
C LEU A 446 10.78 -1.62 2.71
N TYR A 447 10.96 -1.14 3.94
CA TYR A 447 10.15 -1.58 5.09
C TYR A 447 8.66 -1.27 4.89
N GLU A 448 8.32 -0.07 4.42
CA GLU A 448 6.95 0.29 4.09
C GLU A 448 6.35 -0.65 3.05
N SER A 449 7.13 -0.98 2.01
CA SER A 449 6.68 -1.93 0.98
C SER A 449 6.42 -3.32 1.55
N ILE A 450 7.35 -3.84 2.35
CA ILE A 450 7.24 -5.16 3.01
C ILE A 450 6.01 -5.20 3.92
N ILE A 451 5.85 -4.22 4.80
CA ILE A 451 4.74 -4.16 5.76
C ILE A 451 3.41 -4.06 5.02
N THR A 452 3.33 -3.21 4.00
CA THR A 452 2.11 -3.08 3.18
C THR A 452 1.75 -4.40 2.51
N MET A 453 2.73 -5.10 1.91
CA MET A 453 2.49 -6.41 1.31
C MET A 453 2.06 -7.44 2.36
N LEU A 454 2.67 -7.41 3.55
CA LEU A 454 2.33 -8.30 4.66
C LEU A 454 0.89 -8.05 5.15
N ILE A 455 0.49 -6.79 5.35
CA ILE A 455 -0.86 -6.40 5.75
C ILE A 455 -1.88 -6.96 4.76
N ILE A 456 -1.69 -6.66 3.47
CA ILE A 456 -2.60 -7.10 2.40
C ILE A 456 -2.67 -8.62 2.35
N THR A 457 -1.52 -9.30 2.40
CA THR A 457 -1.43 -10.76 2.37
C THR A 457 -2.16 -11.37 3.55
N VAL A 458 -1.88 -10.93 4.78
CA VAL A 458 -2.52 -11.50 5.98
C VAL A 458 -4.02 -11.24 5.97
N HIS A 459 -4.46 -10.02 5.66
CA HIS A 459 -5.89 -9.70 5.56
C HIS A 459 -6.61 -10.59 4.55
N ILE A 460 -6.07 -10.71 3.34
CA ILE A 460 -6.69 -11.50 2.26
C ILE A 460 -6.68 -12.98 2.61
N VAL A 461 -5.57 -13.54 3.07
CA VAL A 461 -5.48 -14.97 3.40
C VAL A 461 -6.44 -15.28 4.55
N VAL A 462 -6.45 -14.48 5.62
CA VAL A 462 -7.37 -14.69 6.75
C VAL A 462 -8.83 -14.56 6.33
N ALA A 463 -9.19 -13.55 5.53
CA ALA A 463 -10.55 -13.33 5.06
C ALA A 463 -11.03 -14.42 4.09
N CYS A 464 -10.15 -14.86 3.17
CA CYS A 464 -10.42 -16.02 2.32
C CYS A 464 -10.65 -17.24 3.20
N TRP A 465 -9.69 -17.66 4.03
CA TRP A 465 -9.76 -18.93 4.76
C TRP A 465 -10.70 -18.96 5.97
N ALA A 466 -11.30 -17.83 6.33
CA ALA A 466 -12.34 -17.78 7.36
C ALA A 466 -13.43 -18.83 7.06
N PRO A 467 -13.73 -19.74 8.00
CA PRO A 467 -14.72 -20.77 7.75
C PRO A 467 -16.09 -20.12 7.64
N PRO A 468 -16.84 -20.36 6.55
CA PRO A 468 -18.28 -20.17 6.58
C PRO A 468 -18.81 -21.23 7.54
N VAL A 469 -18.96 -20.89 8.83
CA VAL A 469 -19.55 -21.80 9.80
C VAL A 469 -20.96 -22.10 9.29
N PRO A 470 -21.29 -23.33 8.85
CA PRO A 470 -22.65 -23.62 8.47
C PRO A 470 -23.52 -23.30 9.69
N LEU A 471 -24.53 -22.45 9.51
CA LEU A 471 -25.63 -22.42 10.45
C LEU A 471 -26.12 -23.87 10.48
N LYS A 472 -26.02 -24.54 11.62
CA LYS A 472 -26.72 -25.80 11.82
C LYS A 472 -28.21 -25.47 11.69
N CYS A 473 -28.74 -25.55 10.47
CA CYS A 473 -30.17 -25.49 10.21
C CYS A 473 -30.87 -26.79 10.65
N HIS A 474 -30.16 -27.74 11.26
CA HIS A 474 -30.68 -29.06 11.61
C HIS A 474 -30.95 -29.29 13.10
N GLU A 475 -30.61 -28.37 14.01
CA GLU A 475 -30.87 -28.55 15.46
C GLU A 475 -32.18 -27.91 15.95
N LEU A 476 -33.03 -27.40 15.05
CA LEU A 476 -34.39 -26.95 15.37
C LEU A 476 -35.49 -27.78 14.68
N ALA A 477 -35.12 -28.81 13.92
CA ALA A 477 -36.08 -29.60 13.17
C ALA A 477 -36.47 -30.95 13.80
N ASP A 478 -35.68 -31.53 14.72
CA ASP A 478 -35.87 -32.97 15.02
C ASP A 478 -36.01 -33.44 16.49
N ASP A 479 -35.82 -32.62 17.53
CA ASP A 479 -35.76 -33.21 18.90
C ASP A 479 -36.85 -32.80 19.91
N ASP A 480 -37.88 -32.01 19.57
CA ASP A 480 -38.93 -31.71 20.59
C ASP A 480 -40.39 -31.49 20.09
N PHE A 481 -40.69 -31.59 18.79
CA PHE A 481 -42.08 -31.36 18.31
C PHE A 481 -42.86 -32.62 17.89
N THR A 482 -42.22 -33.79 17.86
CA THR A 482 -42.86 -35.06 17.48
C THR A 482 -43.09 -36.04 18.65
N ALA A 483 -42.78 -35.63 19.89
CA ALA A 483 -42.99 -36.47 21.08
C ALA A 483 -44.30 -36.20 21.85
N GLN A 484 -45.17 -35.27 21.42
CA GLN A 484 -46.44 -34.97 22.12
C GLN A 484 -47.73 -35.05 21.29
N LEU A 485 -47.68 -35.45 20.02
CA LEU A 485 -48.89 -35.76 19.26
C LEU A 485 -48.84 -37.20 18.75
N VAL A 486 -49.91 -37.96 19.02
CA VAL A 486 -50.15 -39.39 18.67
C VAL A 486 -49.54 -40.33 19.72
N ILE A 487 -50.24 -40.86 20.74
CA ILE A 487 -51.49 -41.65 20.72
C ILE A 487 -52.27 -41.40 22.03
N ALA A 488 -53.43 -40.74 21.96
CA ALA A 488 -54.50 -40.90 22.94
C ALA A 488 -55.80 -41.11 22.14
N GLY A 489 -56.16 -42.39 21.97
CA GLY A 489 -57.43 -42.80 21.36
C GLY A 489 -58.64 -42.39 22.21
N PRO A 490 -59.85 -42.40 21.61
CA PRO A 490 -61.02 -41.73 22.16
C PRO A 490 -61.66 -42.49 23.32
N LYS A 491 -62.08 -41.72 24.33
CA LYS A 491 -62.87 -42.14 25.51
C LYS A 491 -64.19 -42.82 25.11
N ARG A 492 -64.48 -43.95 25.77
CA ARG A 492 -65.84 -44.37 26.13
C ARG A 492 -66.07 -44.07 27.62
N SER A 493 -67.23 -43.47 27.89
CA SER A 493 -67.95 -43.24 29.16
C SER A 493 -67.49 -43.99 30.42
N SER A 494 -67.28 -43.29 31.55
CA SER A 494 -68.31 -42.97 32.57
C SER A 494 -67.68 -42.60 33.92
N MET A 495 -68.29 -41.59 34.57
CA MET A 495 -68.49 -41.47 36.04
C MET A 495 -67.39 -40.87 36.96
N VAL A 496 -67.87 -40.03 37.89
CA VAL A 496 -67.29 -39.55 39.17
C VAL A 496 -66.24 -38.43 39.05
N SER A 497 -66.62 -37.15 39.06
CA SER A 497 -66.90 -36.25 40.21
C SER A 497 -65.67 -35.87 41.04
N ILE A 498 -65.38 -34.55 41.13
CA ILE A 498 -65.07 -33.76 42.35
C ILE A 498 -64.24 -32.50 41.97
N TRP A 499 -64.81 -31.32 42.33
CA TRP A 499 -64.19 -30.02 42.63
C TRP A 499 -63.60 -29.08 41.53
N LYS A 500 -64.48 -28.19 41.03
CA LYS A 500 -64.58 -26.70 41.20
C LYS A 500 -63.40 -25.82 41.76
N PRO A 501 -63.40 -24.46 41.61
CA PRO A 501 -62.53 -23.69 40.68
C PRO A 501 -61.85 -22.41 41.28
N SER A 502 -60.99 -21.72 40.50
CA SER A 502 -60.75 -20.26 40.56
C SER A 502 -60.10 -19.78 39.24
N LEU A 503 -60.69 -18.89 38.42
CA LEU A 503 -60.69 -17.40 38.53
C LEU A 503 -59.26 -16.86 38.72
N GLU A 504 -58.68 -16.03 37.84
CA GLU A 504 -59.18 -14.72 37.39
C GLU A 504 -58.27 -14.10 36.29
N LYS A 505 -58.89 -13.38 35.33
CA LYS A 505 -58.53 -12.04 34.74
C LYS A 505 -57.10 -11.78 34.22
N ARG A 506 -56.83 -11.00 33.16
CA ARG A 506 -57.60 -10.12 32.24
C ARG A 506 -56.62 -9.64 31.15
N ARG A 507 -57.14 -9.47 29.91
CA ARG A 507 -56.95 -8.35 28.94
C ARG A 507 -55.53 -7.76 28.79
N SER A 508 -54.96 -7.66 27.59
CA SER A 508 -55.27 -6.68 26.51
C SER A 508 -54.05 -6.69 25.56
N ALA A 509 -54.06 -6.37 24.27
CA ALA A 509 -55.03 -5.94 23.29
C ALA A 509 -54.47 -6.34 21.90
N ALA A 510 -55.37 -6.70 20.98
CA ALA A 510 -55.10 -6.80 19.56
C ALA A 510 -55.21 -5.41 18.91
N PHE A 511 -54.45 -5.17 17.84
CA PHE A 511 -54.73 -4.10 16.88
C PHE A 511 -54.60 -4.66 15.46
N ASP A 512 -55.73 -4.59 14.75
CA ASP A 512 -55.97 -5.03 13.38
C ASP A 512 -56.00 -3.76 12.49
N PRO A 513 -55.30 -3.70 11.34
CA PRO A 513 -55.13 -2.45 10.60
C PRO A 513 -55.83 -2.48 9.24
N TYR A 514 -57.08 -2.05 9.09
CA TYR A 514 -57.62 -1.59 7.78
C TYR A 514 -58.95 -0.82 7.93
N ALA A 515 -58.94 0.49 7.62
CA ALA A 515 -60.05 1.27 7.03
C ALA A 515 -59.61 2.75 6.88
N ARG A 516 -58.98 3.12 5.76
CA ARG A 516 -59.55 3.88 4.61
C ARG A 516 -60.43 5.11 4.92
N HIS A 517 -59.88 6.26 4.51
CA HIS A 517 -60.44 7.41 3.78
C HIS A 517 -61.74 8.11 4.26
N GLY A 518 -61.64 9.43 4.41
CA GLY A 518 -62.77 10.35 4.24
C GLY A 518 -62.56 11.78 4.72
N ALA A 519 -62.21 12.68 3.79
CA ALA A 519 -62.58 14.10 3.68
C ALA A 519 -62.34 15.11 4.84
N SER A 520 -61.36 16.02 4.61
CA SER A 520 -61.44 17.49 4.43
C SER A 520 -62.19 18.41 5.44
N PRO A 521 -62.02 19.75 5.40
CA PRO A 521 -61.04 20.49 6.20
C PRO A 521 -61.69 21.62 7.04
N LYS A 522 -61.02 22.15 8.07
CA LYS A 522 -61.26 23.52 8.55
C LYS A 522 -60.01 24.18 9.12
N LEU A 523 -59.69 25.35 8.55
CA LEU A 523 -58.89 26.40 9.16
C LEU A 523 -59.50 26.84 10.49
N ASN A 524 -58.66 27.28 11.44
CA ASN A 524 -58.63 28.67 11.91
C ASN A 524 -57.63 28.88 13.06
N HIS A 525 -56.88 29.99 12.98
CA HIS A 525 -56.33 30.87 14.02
C HIS A 525 -55.64 30.23 15.24
N VAL A 526 -54.39 30.57 15.62
CA VAL A 526 -53.68 31.87 15.70
C VAL A 526 -52.21 31.65 15.40
#